data_AF-A0A8T0ADT2-F1
#
_entry.id   AF-A0A8T0ADT2-F1
#
_cell.length_a   1.000
_cell.length_b   1.000
_cell.length_c   1.000
_cell.angle_alpha   90.00
_cell.angle_beta   90.00
_cell.angle_gamma   90.00
#
_symmetry.space_group_name_H-M   'P 1'
#
loop_
_entity.id
_entity.type
_entity.pdbx_description
1 polymer ?
#
loop_
_entity_poly.entity_id
_entity_poly.type
_entity_poly.pdbx_seq_one_letter_code
_entity_poly.pdbx_strand_id
1 'polypeptide(L)'
;MYCALMLLTTVIFSVSAFICAEHQVNTTTVKGEATILFCESDLNNETLTLTWTKDNHTLQPSPRIRIQGQLLWLLNTTLSDGGLYVCLSTNSTFSMESRTLLDVKDGLCPYFENIKLILEEDNFTISCNDEVIPVLGQIMEVQWWKDCKSTGKQGIDFNLYNVSMSDEGNYTCKVIFRYEDINYTASYPFQVTVIKKEPVKKPRVLQPRNKTLHVKPGEELKLECTVFIGIGEETKEETNIYWMINDNFIEAYPELKESLIIETRENVSVFGHSTLSISKVLPEFFGVPFQCTVLNPSGGDMGLVWLSQDDNTIHSWLIIVSLLISVTVVGAVLLIVFKIDLILAYRLHCGKNKTPQEERPYNAYVLYLQCKCPGSSSAEDLALRILPKMLEQQHHLKLFIQGRDTETEVGVTNISDVLSQSKVVVLILPGNDGEENLIPLNQGQNRLEESQLAGLFSDITSSGVPLLLVKVGKMLIIL
;
A
#
# COMPACT_ATOMS: atom_id res chain seq x y z
N MET A 1 48.22 12.08 54.64
CA MET A 1 46.86 12.20 55.19
C MET A 1 45.74 11.85 54.20
N TYR A 2 46.01 11.76 52.89
CA TYR A 2 45.00 11.42 51.88
C TYR A 2 44.87 9.91 51.56
N CYS A 3 45.91 9.09 51.75
CA CYS A 3 45.80 7.63 51.57
C CYS A 3 44.99 6.92 52.67
N ALA A 4 45.01 7.42 53.91
CA ALA A 4 44.27 6.81 55.02
C ALA A 4 42.75 7.02 54.90
N LEU A 5 42.32 8.12 54.29
CA LEU A 5 40.90 8.43 54.10
C LEU A 5 40.25 7.58 52.98
N MET A 6 41.02 7.22 51.94
CA MET A 6 40.57 6.36 50.83
C MET A 6 40.51 4.87 51.21
N LEU A 7 41.29 4.45 52.20
CA LEU A 7 41.19 3.10 52.78
C LEU A 7 39.98 2.98 53.71
N LEU A 8 39.64 4.04 54.47
CA LEU A 8 38.45 4.02 55.31
C LEU A 8 37.16 3.97 54.47
N THR A 9 37.08 4.71 53.35
CA THR A 9 35.88 4.71 52.50
C THR A 9 35.70 3.41 51.72
N THR A 10 36.78 2.74 51.30
CA THR A 10 36.71 1.42 50.65
C THR A 10 36.41 0.29 51.63
N VAL A 11 36.83 0.41 52.90
CA VAL A 11 36.40 -0.49 53.98
C VAL A 11 34.92 -0.25 54.32
N ILE A 12 34.44 0.99 54.33
CA ILE A 12 33.02 1.29 54.55
C ILE A 12 32.12 0.79 53.41
N PHE A 13 32.61 0.77 52.16
CA PHE A 13 31.87 0.21 51.01
C PHE A 13 32.02 -1.31 50.83
N SER A 14 32.98 -1.98 51.48
CA SER A 14 33.07 -3.45 51.52
C SER A 14 32.38 -4.05 52.75
N VAL A 15 32.10 -3.24 53.76
CA VAL A 15 31.12 -3.54 54.82
C VAL A 15 29.77 -2.88 54.48
N SER A 16 29.45 -2.74 53.18
CA SER A 16 28.05 -2.74 52.78
C SER A 16 27.52 -4.11 53.21
N ALA A 17 26.91 -4.11 54.38
CA ALA A 17 26.17 -5.22 54.91
C ALA A 17 25.39 -5.83 53.74
N PHE A 18 25.79 -7.03 53.33
CA PHE A 18 24.80 -8.08 53.18
C PHE A 18 24.10 -8.13 54.53
N ILE A 19 23.12 -7.23 54.71
CA ILE A 19 21.98 -7.51 55.55
C ILE A 19 21.37 -8.69 54.81
N CYS A 20 21.84 -9.90 55.12
CA CYS A 20 21.03 -11.08 54.87
C CYS A 20 19.73 -10.75 55.58
N ALA A 21 18.70 -10.42 54.80
CA ALA A 21 17.37 -10.25 55.34
C ALA A 21 17.10 -11.53 56.14
N GLU A 22 16.88 -11.38 57.44
CA GLU A 22 16.64 -12.48 58.36
C GLU A 22 15.38 -13.21 57.84
N HIS A 23 15.59 -14.32 57.12
CA HIS A 23 14.51 -15.03 56.46
C HIS A 23 13.80 -15.89 57.51
N GLN A 24 12.68 -15.37 58.02
CA GLN A 24 11.81 -16.08 58.94
C GLN A 24 10.63 -16.66 58.16
N VAL A 25 10.48 -17.98 58.20
CA VAL A 25 9.35 -18.71 57.61
C VAL A 25 8.23 -18.83 58.64
N ASN A 26 6.99 -18.60 58.24
CA ASN A 26 5.83 -18.87 59.10
C ASN A 26 5.23 -20.22 58.72
N THR A 27 4.82 -21.00 59.72
CA THR A 27 4.19 -22.31 59.49
C THR A 27 3.00 -22.44 60.43
N THR A 28 1.86 -22.86 59.89
CA THR A 28 0.64 -23.08 60.67
C THR A 28 0.29 -24.56 60.71
N THR A 29 -0.18 -25.04 61.86
CA THR A 29 -0.63 -26.42 62.02
C THR A 29 -1.82 -26.49 62.97
N VAL A 30 -2.55 -27.62 62.92
CA VAL A 30 -3.68 -27.88 63.79
C VAL A 30 -3.22 -28.72 64.98
N LYS A 31 -3.70 -28.37 66.17
CA LYS A 31 -3.49 -29.14 67.40
C LYS A 31 -3.84 -30.62 67.18
N GLY A 32 -2.91 -31.49 67.57
CA GLY A 32 -3.03 -32.95 67.46
C GLY A 32 -2.46 -33.52 66.16
N GLU A 33 -2.17 -32.68 65.17
CA GLU A 33 -1.56 -33.10 63.92
C GLU A 33 -0.03 -33.13 64.00
N ALA A 34 0.60 -33.83 63.07
CA ALA A 34 2.03 -33.81 62.85
C ALA A 34 2.38 -32.63 61.94
N THR A 35 3.50 -31.96 62.24
CA THR A 35 4.04 -30.89 61.42
C THR A 35 5.54 -31.09 61.20
N ILE A 36 6.04 -30.54 60.12
CA ILE A 36 7.44 -30.59 59.72
C ILE A 36 8.00 -29.18 59.60
N LEU A 37 9.17 -28.95 60.18
CA LEU A 37 9.94 -27.71 59.99
C LEU A 37 11.22 -28.04 59.21
N PHE A 38 11.56 -27.20 58.25
CA PHE A 38 12.73 -27.38 57.39
C PHE A 38 13.86 -26.44 57.85
N CYS A 39 15.07 -26.99 57.96
CA CYS A 39 16.28 -26.23 58.19
C CYS A 39 16.94 -25.90 56.86
N GLU A 40 17.09 -24.62 56.55
CA GLU A 40 17.83 -24.18 55.38
C GLU A 40 19.33 -24.37 55.59
N SER A 41 19.98 -25.16 54.73
CA SER A 41 21.43 -25.40 54.78
C SER A 41 22.02 -25.79 53.43
N ASP A 42 23.32 -25.53 53.23
CA ASP A 42 24.07 -25.98 52.04
C ASP A 42 24.60 -27.41 52.25
N LEU A 43 23.86 -28.39 51.73
CA LEU A 43 24.13 -29.82 51.88
C LEU A 43 25.38 -30.33 51.16
N ASN A 44 26.09 -29.50 50.38
CA ASN A 44 27.28 -29.94 49.66
C ASN A 44 28.47 -30.33 50.56
N ASN A 45 28.29 -30.30 51.89
CA ASN A 45 29.36 -30.49 52.84
C ASN A 45 29.02 -31.60 53.86
N GLU A 46 29.68 -32.75 53.75
CA GLU A 46 29.47 -33.95 54.57
C GLU A 46 29.75 -33.74 56.07
N THR A 47 30.35 -32.61 56.47
CA THR A 47 30.69 -32.26 57.86
C THR A 47 29.67 -31.33 58.53
N LEU A 48 28.48 -31.15 57.96
CA LEU A 48 27.46 -30.25 58.49
C LEU A 48 26.80 -30.79 59.78
N THR A 49 26.80 -29.99 60.84
CA THR A 49 26.09 -30.28 62.10
C THR A 49 24.85 -29.40 62.20
N LEU A 50 23.70 -30.00 62.51
CA LEU A 50 22.41 -29.31 62.63
C LEU A 50 21.94 -29.32 64.09
N THR A 51 21.62 -28.15 64.62
CA THR A 51 21.11 -27.98 65.99
C THR A 51 19.81 -27.20 65.97
N TRP A 52 18.74 -27.78 66.51
CA TRP A 52 17.45 -27.10 66.65
C TRP A 52 17.27 -26.54 68.04
N THR A 53 16.73 -25.33 68.14
CA THR A 53 16.35 -24.69 69.41
C THR A 53 14.91 -24.16 69.33
N LYS A 54 14.21 -24.18 70.45
CA LYS A 54 12.91 -23.52 70.64
C LYS A 54 13.02 -22.66 71.87
N ASP A 55 12.59 -21.39 71.80
CA ASP A 55 12.63 -20.47 72.93
C ASP A 55 14.02 -20.44 73.62
N ASN A 56 15.08 -20.47 72.80
CA ASN A 56 16.50 -20.50 73.21
C ASN A 56 16.97 -21.76 73.96
N HIS A 57 16.19 -22.85 73.93
CA HIS A 57 16.56 -24.15 74.49
C HIS A 57 16.78 -25.18 73.38
N THR A 58 17.88 -25.92 73.45
CA THR A 58 18.18 -26.99 72.48
C THR A 58 17.15 -28.11 72.56
N LEU A 59 16.52 -28.41 71.44
CA LEU A 59 15.58 -29.51 71.31
C LEU A 59 16.33 -30.84 71.28
N GLN A 60 15.83 -31.79 72.06
CA GLN A 60 16.34 -33.16 72.09
C GLN A 60 15.33 -34.10 71.43
N PRO A 61 15.79 -35.13 70.68
CA PRO A 61 14.90 -36.14 70.14
C PRO A 61 14.06 -36.81 71.23
N SER A 62 12.76 -36.97 70.98
CA SER A 62 11.80 -37.63 71.87
C SER A 62 10.76 -38.38 71.05
N PRO A 63 9.89 -39.23 71.62
CA PRO A 63 8.84 -39.91 70.84
C PRO A 63 7.95 -38.95 70.04
N ARG A 64 7.79 -37.69 70.49
CA ARG A 64 7.06 -36.65 69.73
C ARG A 64 7.95 -35.81 68.82
N ILE A 65 9.26 -35.76 69.05
CA ILE A 65 10.20 -34.89 68.32
C ILE A 65 11.25 -35.76 67.63
N ARG A 66 11.23 -35.80 66.29
CA ARG A 66 12.25 -36.51 65.49
C ARG A 66 13.03 -35.52 64.66
N ILE A 67 14.35 -35.68 64.63
CA ILE A 67 15.25 -34.88 63.80
C ILE A 67 15.90 -35.83 62.81
N GLN A 68 15.67 -35.62 61.51
CA GLN A 68 16.23 -36.43 60.43
C GLN A 68 16.75 -35.52 59.33
N GLY A 69 18.07 -35.45 59.18
CA GLY A 69 18.70 -34.49 58.28
C GLY A 69 18.25 -33.06 58.59
N GLN A 70 17.77 -32.35 57.57
CA GLN A 70 17.26 -30.97 57.68
C GLN A 70 15.84 -30.86 58.26
N LEU A 71 15.19 -31.97 58.60
CA LEU A 71 13.78 -32.00 58.96
C LEU A 71 13.60 -32.22 60.46
N LEU A 72 12.87 -31.29 61.09
CA LEU A 72 12.35 -31.44 62.44
C LEU A 72 10.87 -31.83 62.35
N TRP A 73 10.56 -33.04 62.77
CA TRP A 73 9.20 -33.54 62.88
C TRP A 73 8.70 -33.35 64.30
N LEU A 74 7.54 -32.72 64.41
CA LEU A 74 6.79 -32.60 65.64
C LEU A 74 5.47 -33.37 65.49
N LEU A 75 5.40 -34.52 66.14
CA LEU A 75 4.27 -35.43 66.12
C LEU A 75 3.29 -35.08 67.25
N ASN A 76 2.00 -35.03 66.93
CA ASN A 76 0.92 -34.72 67.88
C ASN A 76 1.17 -33.36 68.58
N THR A 77 1.04 -32.30 67.80
CA THR A 77 1.29 -30.92 68.25
C THR A 77 0.31 -30.46 69.32
N THR A 78 0.80 -29.61 70.22
CA THR A 78 0.02 -28.97 71.27
C THR A 78 0.10 -27.45 71.15
N LEU A 79 -0.83 -26.72 71.75
CA LEU A 79 -0.82 -25.25 71.70
C LEU A 79 0.48 -24.64 72.28
N SER A 80 1.12 -25.33 73.24
CA SER A 80 2.42 -24.92 73.82
C SER A 80 3.62 -25.16 72.90
N ASP A 81 3.44 -25.98 71.87
CA ASP A 81 4.49 -26.17 70.86
C ASP A 81 4.57 -24.95 69.92
N GLY A 82 3.59 -24.04 69.91
CA GLY A 82 3.71 -22.77 69.21
C GLY A 82 4.90 -21.94 69.71
N GLY A 83 5.55 -21.22 68.80
CA GLY A 83 6.71 -20.38 69.12
C GLY A 83 7.76 -20.33 68.01
N LEU A 84 8.88 -19.66 68.31
CA LEU A 84 10.00 -19.51 67.39
C LEU A 84 10.94 -20.71 67.52
N TYR A 85 11.12 -21.41 66.41
CA TYR A 85 12.11 -22.45 66.22
C TYR A 85 13.28 -21.88 65.43
N VAL A 86 14.49 -22.20 65.87
CA VAL A 86 15.73 -21.76 65.22
C VAL A 86 16.57 -22.99 64.93
N CYS A 87 16.90 -23.21 63.66
CA CYS A 87 17.89 -24.20 63.26
C CYS A 87 19.24 -23.52 63.00
N LEU A 88 20.27 -24.02 63.66
CA LEU A 88 21.65 -23.63 63.46
C LEU A 88 22.36 -24.74 62.68
N SER A 89 22.78 -24.42 61.45
CA SER A 89 23.61 -25.28 60.62
C SER A 89 25.06 -24.81 60.68
N THR A 90 25.95 -25.66 61.19
CA THR A 90 27.37 -25.31 61.42
C THR A 90 28.31 -26.27 60.73
N ASN A 91 29.36 -25.71 60.17
CA ASN A 91 30.51 -26.42 59.65
C ASN A 91 31.80 -25.72 60.15
N SER A 92 32.96 -26.33 59.89
CA SER A 92 34.28 -25.79 60.18
C SER A 92 34.54 -24.38 59.64
N THR A 93 33.84 -23.96 58.59
CA THR A 93 34.05 -22.68 57.88
C THR A 93 32.84 -21.75 57.87
N PHE A 94 31.64 -22.22 58.22
CA PHE A 94 30.42 -21.41 58.16
C PHE A 94 29.42 -21.78 59.25
N SER A 95 28.56 -20.83 59.58
CA SER A 95 27.42 -21.00 60.47
C SER A 95 26.24 -20.24 59.86
N MET A 96 25.14 -20.92 59.61
CA MET A 96 23.92 -20.35 59.05
C MET A 96 22.74 -20.67 59.96
N GLU A 97 21.88 -19.68 60.16
CA GLU A 97 20.70 -19.77 61.03
C GLU A 97 19.44 -19.64 60.17
N SER A 98 18.49 -20.56 60.34
CA SER A 98 17.15 -20.46 59.76
C SER A 98 16.11 -20.39 60.87
N ARG A 99 15.09 -19.55 60.66
CA ARG A 99 14.07 -19.25 61.67
C ARG A 99 12.69 -19.63 61.17
N THR A 100 11.92 -20.30 62.02
CA THR A 100 10.56 -20.71 61.71
C THR A 100 9.62 -20.38 62.87
N LEU A 101 8.60 -19.57 62.61
CA LEU A 101 7.54 -19.29 63.57
C LEU A 101 6.42 -20.30 63.37
N LEU A 102 6.25 -21.20 64.35
CA LEU A 102 5.17 -22.19 64.37
C LEU A 102 3.96 -21.63 65.11
N ASP A 103 2.82 -21.57 64.43
CA ASP A 103 1.54 -21.19 64.99
C ASP A 103 0.61 -22.41 65.03
N VAL A 104 0.30 -22.89 66.24
CA VAL A 104 -0.57 -24.05 66.46
C VAL A 104 -1.97 -23.55 66.78
N LYS A 105 -2.92 -23.84 65.89
CA LYS A 105 -4.33 -23.44 66.06
C LYS A 105 -5.17 -24.56 66.65
N ASP A 106 -6.15 -24.18 67.46
CA ASP A 106 -7.25 -25.05 67.86
C ASP A 106 -8.33 -24.96 66.77
N GLY A 107 -8.67 -26.07 66.12
CA GLY A 107 -9.53 -26.09 64.95
C GLY A 107 -9.56 -27.42 64.21
N LEU A 108 -10.31 -27.49 63.11
CA LEU A 108 -10.41 -28.70 62.27
C LEU A 108 -9.49 -28.66 61.05
N CYS A 109 -9.15 -27.47 60.54
CA CYS A 109 -8.27 -27.31 59.40
C CYS A 109 -7.28 -26.16 59.61
N PRO A 110 -6.06 -26.27 59.05
CA PRO A 110 -5.05 -25.21 59.07
C PRO A 110 -5.42 -24.05 58.13
N TYR A 111 -4.74 -22.91 58.30
CA TYR A 111 -4.90 -21.74 57.44
C TYR A 111 -4.15 -21.96 56.11
N PHE A 112 -4.70 -21.46 55.00
CA PHE A 112 -4.12 -21.65 53.68
C PHE A 112 -3.20 -20.49 53.31
N GLU A 113 -2.07 -20.81 52.68
CA GLU A 113 -1.19 -19.83 52.04
C GLU A 113 -1.15 -20.00 50.51
N ASN A 114 -1.52 -21.19 50.02
CA ASN A 114 -1.46 -21.55 48.61
C ASN A 114 -2.80 -21.35 47.91
N ILE A 115 -2.80 -20.63 46.79
CA ILE A 115 -3.97 -20.38 45.94
C ILE A 115 -3.79 -21.14 44.62
N LYS A 116 -4.80 -21.93 44.23
CA LYS A 116 -4.91 -22.59 42.94
C LYS A 116 -5.99 -21.90 42.11
N LEU A 117 -5.59 -21.40 40.94
CA LEU A 117 -6.49 -20.80 39.97
C LEU A 117 -6.94 -21.87 38.98
N ILE A 118 -8.26 -22.02 38.80
CA ILE A 118 -8.86 -23.01 37.90
C ILE A 118 -9.88 -22.29 37.01
N LEU A 119 -9.91 -22.60 35.71
CA LEU A 119 -10.92 -22.05 34.81
C LEU A 119 -12.26 -22.80 34.97
N GLU A 120 -13.35 -22.09 34.81
CA GLU A 120 -14.69 -22.67 34.73
C GLU A 120 -14.79 -23.64 33.52
N GLU A 121 -15.56 -24.71 33.68
CA GLU A 121 -15.74 -25.82 32.72
C GLU A 121 -14.53 -26.75 32.53
N ASP A 122 -13.39 -26.45 33.13
CA ASP A 122 -12.22 -27.34 33.08
C ASP A 122 -12.40 -28.57 33.98
N ASN A 123 -11.60 -29.60 33.68
CA ASN A 123 -11.41 -30.75 34.56
C ASN A 123 -10.06 -30.61 35.27
N PHE A 124 -10.07 -30.66 36.60
CA PHE A 124 -8.88 -30.44 37.40
C PHE A 124 -8.70 -31.53 38.46
N THR A 125 -7.47 -32.01 38.61
CA THR A 125 -7.11 -33.02 39.61
C THR A 125 -6.16 -32.40 40.62
N ILE A 126 -6.51 -32.53 41.90
CA ILE A 126 -5.66 -32.11 43.00
C ILE A 126 -5.03 -33.36 43.61
N SER A 127 -3.70 -33.43 43.58
CA SER A 127 -2.95 -34.53 44.20
C SER A 127 -2.41 -34.15 45.58
N CYS A 128 -2.47 -35.09 46.52
CA CYS A 128 -1.90 -35.02 47.86
C CYS A 128 -0.93 -36.20 48.05
N ASN A 129 0.27 -36.07 47.50
CA ASN A 129 1.34 -37.06 47.53
C ASN A 129 2.40 -36.69 48.59
N ASP A 130 3.46 -37.51 48.70
CA ASP A 130 4.56 -37.30 49.65
C ASP A 130 5.36 -36.02 49.40
N GLU A 131 5.27 -35.42 48.21
CA GLU A 131 5.90 -34.12 47.92
C GLU A 131 5.11 -32.96 48.54
N VAL A 132 3.78 -33.09 48.61
CA VAL A 132 2.88 -32.08 49.18
C VAL A 132 2.84 -32.18 50.70
N ILE A 133 2.71 -33.39 51.23
CA ILE A 133 2.81 -33.66 52.67
C ILE A 133 3.82 -34.78 52.87
N PRO A 134 5.09 -34.45 53.13
CA PRO A 134 6.02 -35.43 53.62
C PRO A 134 5.45 -36.03 54.91
N VAL A 135 5.44 -37.36 55.02
CA VAL A 135 5.08 -38.06 56.26
C VAL A 135 6.19 -39.01 56.70
N LEU A 136 6.21 -39.34 58.00
CA LEU A 136 7.02 -40.44 58.50
C LEU A 136 6.29 -41.76 58.26
N GLY A 137 7.02 -42.81 57.87
CA GLY A 137 6.45 -44.16 57.76
C GLY A 137 5.52 -44.32 56.54
N GLN A 138 4.38 -44.96 56.73
CA GLN A 138 3.49 -45.37 55.63
C GLN A 138 2.15 -44.62 55.66
N ILE A 139 1.74 -44.05 54.52
CA ILE A 139 0.39 -43.50 54.35
C ILE A 139 -0.65 -44.63 54.42
N MET A 140 -1.65 -44.46 55.28
CA MET A 140 -2.77 -45.39 55.44
C MET A 140 -4.00 -44.93 54.68
N GLU A 141 -4.32 -43.64 54.80
CA GLU A 141 -5.54 -43.07 54.21
C GLU A 141 -5.34 -41.59 53.92
N VAL A 142 -5.96 -41.10 52.85
CA VAL A 142 -6.07 -39.67 52.53
C VAL A 142 -7.54 -39.30 52.47
N GLN A 143 -7.92 -38.28 53.22
CA GLN A 143 -9.30 -37.77 53.32
C GLN A 143 -9.38 -36.32 52.85
N TRP A 144 -10.46 -35.97 52.16
CA TRP A 144 -10.64 -34.64 51.59
C TRP A 144 -11.70 -33.81 52.30
N TRP A 145 -11.35 -32.56 52.60
CA TRP A 145 -12.19 -31.60 53.29
C TRP A 145 -12.34 -30.34 52.45
N LYS A 146 -13.54 -29.75 52.44
CA LYS A 146 -13.84 -28.47 51.83
C LYS A 146 -14.49 -27.56 52.87
N ASP A 147 -13.97 -26.36 53.05
CA ASP A 147 -14.44 -25.35 54.00
C ASP A 147 -14.60 -25.93 55.42
N CYS A 148 -13.60 -26.69 55.85
CA CYS A 148 -13.55 -27.41 57.13
C CYS A 148 -14.65 -28.46 57.33
N LYS A 149 -15.22 -28.99 56.25
CA LYS A 149 -16.19 -30.09 56.27
C LYS A 149 -15.72 -31.25 55.42
N SER A 150 -15.90 -32.48 55.92
CA SER A 150 -15.57 -33.68 55.16
C SER A 150 -16.39 -33.75 53.87
N THR A 151 -15.72 -34.03 52.76
CA THR A 151 -16.36 -34.28 51.46
C THR A 151 -16.81 -35.74 51.30
N GLY A 152 -16.38 -36.62 52.22
CA GLY A 152 -16.56 -38.07 52.11
C GLY A 152 -15.70 -38.75 51.04
N LYS A 153 -14.87 -38.00 50.30
CA LYS A 153 -13.96 -38.55 49.29
C LYS A 153 -12.62 -38.96 49.91
N GLN A 154 -12.07 -40.06 49.41
CA GLN A 154 -10.78 -40.63 49.82
C GLN A 154 -9.90 -40.86 48.60
N GLY A 155 -8.59 -40.95 48.83
CA GLY A 155 -7.59 -41.22 47.82
C GLY A 155 -6.58 -40.09 47.66
N ILE A 156 -5.46 -40.40 47.02
CA ILE A 156 -4.35 -39.45 46.79
C ILE A 156 -4.80 -38.29 45.90
N ASP A 157 -5.70 -38.55 44.95
CA ASP A 157 -6.19 -37.58 43.98
C ASP A 157 -7.65 -37.19 44.23
N PHE A 158 -7.95 -35.90 44.15
CA PHE A 158 -9.29 -35.34 44.17
C PHE A 158 -9.62 -34.72 42.82
N ASN A 159 -10.55 -35.37 42.11
CA ASN A 159 -10.99 -34.92 40.80
C ASN A 159 -12.20 -33.99 40.92
N LEU A 160 -12.06 -32.81 40.31
CA LEU A 160 -13.13 -31.88 39.99
C LEU A 160 -13.39 -31.96 38.49
N TYR A 161 -14.65 -32.21 38.11
CA TYR A 161 -15.05 -32.31 36.71
C TYR A 161 -16.03 -31.20 36.39
N ASN A 162 -15.87 -30.57 35.22
CA ASN A 162 -16.70 -29.46 34.78
C ASN A 162 -16.83 -28.39 35.88
N VAL A 163 -15.67 -27.84 36.27
CA VAL A 163 -15.54 -26.91 37.41
C VAL A 163 -16.50 -25.74 37.28
N SER A 164 -17.17 -25.40 38.37
CA SER A 164 -18.14 -24.31 38.45
C SER A 164 -17.77 -23.32 39.54
N MET A 165 -18.39 -22.14 39.54
CA MET A 165 -18.23 -21.17 40.64
C MET A 165 -18.57 -21.76 42.03
N SER A 166 -19.35 -22.84 42.10
CA SER A 166 -19.67 -23.51 43.38
C SER A 166 -18.52 -24.36 43.93
N ASP A 167 -17.53 -24.68 43.10
CA ASP A 167 -16.35 -25.46 43.48
C ASP A 167 -15.29 -24.60 44.17
N GLU A 168 -15.40 -23.27 44.09
CA GLU A 168 -14.58 -22.32 44.87
C GLU A 168 -14.67 -22.62 46.37
N GLY A 169 -13.54 -22.51 47.07
CA GLY A 169 -13.47 -22.72 48.52
C GLY A 169 -12.11 -23.21 49.00
N ASN A 170 -12.02 -23.51 50.29
CA ASN A 170 -10.79 -23.94 50.94
C ASN A 170 -10.75 -25.46 51.03
N TYR A 171 -9.82 -26.07 50.32
CA TYR A 171 -9.65 -27.51 50.33
C TYR A 171 -8.52 -27.89 51.26
N THR A 172 -8.67 -29.03 51.93
CA THR A 172 -7.65 -29.57 52.82
C THR A 172 -7.57 -31.06 52.58
N CYS A 173 -6.39 -31.55 52.19
CA CYS A 173 -6.13 -32.98 52.24
C CYS A 173 -5.58 -33.33 53.62
N LYS A 174 -6.15 -34.38 54.21
CA LYS A 174 -5.82 -34.88 55.54
C LYS A 174 -5.27 -36.29 55.40
N VAL A 175 -3.98 -36.44 55.64
CA VAL A 175 -3.23 -37.69 55.49
C VAL A 175 -3.10 -38.36 56.84
N ILE A 176 -3.60 -39.58 56.94
CA ILE A 176 -3.43 -40.46 58.09
C ILE A 176 -2.29 -41.41 57.76
N PHE A 177 -1.21 -41.35 58.53
CA PHE A 177 -0.01 -42.16 58.33
C PHE A 177 0.36 -42.92 59.60
N ARG A 178 1.00 -44.08 59.42
CA ARG A 178 1.42 -44.95 60.52
C ARG A 178 2.92 -44.91 60.69
N TYR A 179 3.37 -44.62 61.90
CA TYR A 179 4.77 -44.58 62.29
C TYR A 179 4.95 -45.15 63.70
N GLU A 180 5.89 -46.08 63.88
CA GLU A 180 6.14 -46.80 65.15
C GLU A 180 4.83 -47.36 65.78
N ASP A 181 4.00 -47.98 64.93
CA ASP A 181 2.69 -48.54 65.27
C ASP A 181 1.61 -47.55 65.75
N ILE A 182 1.89 -46.26 65.75
CA ILE A 182 0.95 -45.18 66.10
C ILE A 182 0.45 -44.50 64.83
N ASN A 183 -0.84 -44.17 64.79
CA ASN A 183 -1.43 -43.40 63.70
C ASN A 183 -1.34 -41.91 64.02
N TYR A 184 -0.75 -41.17 63.09
CA TYR A 184 -0.66 -39.72 63.11
C TYR A 184 -1.46 -39.13 61.95
N THR A 185 -1.69 -37.83 62.03
CA THR A 185 -2.41 -37.12 60.99
C THR A 185 -1.70 -35.84 60.64
N ALA A 186 -1.61 -35.51 59.36
CA ALA A 186 -1.09 -34.24 58.87
C ALA A 186 -2.03 -33.70 57.80
N SER A 187 -2.20 -32.38 57.75
CA SER A 187 -3.10 -31.72 56.80
C SER A 187 -2.38 -30.67 55.98
N TYR A 188 -2.77 -30.53 54.70
CA TYR A 188 -2.29 -29.48 53.82
C TYR A 188 -3.45 -28.69 53.22
N PRO A 189 -3.58 -27.41 53.57
CA PRO A 189 -4.66 -26.55 53.09
C PRO A 189 -4.25 -25.78 51.83
N PHE A 190 -5.19 -25.59 50.92
CA PHE A 190 -5.06 -24.68 49.78
C PHE A 190 -6.42 -24.11 49.39
N GLN A 191 -6.41 -22.91 48.82
CA GLN A 191 -7.60 -22.26 48.32
C GLN A 191 -7.75 -22.57 46.83
N VAL A 192 -8.96 -22.94 46.41
CA VAL A 192 -9.33 -23.02 44.99
C VAL A 192 -10.14 -21.78 44.65
N THR A 193 -9.67 -21.04 43.65
CA THR A 193 -10.38 -19.90 43.07
C THR A 193 -10.78 -20.23 41.64
N VAL A 194 -12.06 -20.06 41.32
CA VAL A 194 -12.59 -20.36 39.99
C VAL A 194 -12.68 -19.08 39.17
N ILE A 195 -12.05 -19.07 38.01
CA ILE A 195 -12.05 -17.95 37.07
C ILE A 195 -13.03 -18.27 35.95
N LYS A 196 -13.96 -17.35 35.69
CA LYS A 196 -14.89 -17.48 34.57
C LYS A 196 -14.13 -17.48 33.25
N LYS A 197 -14.43 -18.45 32.40
CA LYS A 197 -13.92 -18.49 31.03
C LYS A 197 -14.65 -17.43 30.22
N GLU A 198 -13.96 -16.34 29.85
CA GLU A 198 -14.57 -15.38 28.93
C GLU A 198 -14.80 -16.04 27.56
N PRO A 199 -15.97 -15.85 26.93
CA PRO A 199 -16.23 -16.45 25.64
C PRO A 199 -15.29 -15.85 24.59
N VAL A 200 -14.44 -16.70 24.01
CA VAL A 200 -13.50 -16.32 22.94
C VAL A 200 -14.29 -15.68 21.80
N LYS A 201 -13.99 -14.41 21.50
CA LYS A 201 -14.66 -13.70 20.39
C LYS A 201 -14.13 -14.19 19.04
N LYS A 202 -15.02 -14.25 18.05
CA LYS A 202 -14.62 -14.55 16.68
C LYS A 202 -13.69 -13.44 16.14
N PRO A 203 -12.51 -13.79 15.61
CA PRO A 203 -11.53 -12.83 15.13
C PRO A 203 -11.99 -12.26 13.79
N ARG A 204 -11.44 -11.10 13.41
CA ARG A 204 -11.84 -10.38 12.20
C ARG A 204 -10.66 -9.75 11.49
N VAL A 205 -10.64 -9.85 10.15
CA VAL A 205 -9.70 -9.08 9.34
C VAL A 205 -10.23 -7.65 9.19
N LEU A 206 -9.46 -6.65 9.60
CA LEU A 206 -9.85 -5.25 9.43
C LEU A 206 -9.47 -4.74 8.03
N GLN A 207 -8.26 -5.09 7.59
CA GLN A 207 -7.77 -4.87 6.24
C GLN A 207 -6.74 -5.95 5.90
N PRO A 208 -6.60 -6.37 4.64
CA PRO A 208 -7.41 -5.99 3.49
C PRO A 208 -8.75 -6.74 3.48
N ARG A 209 -9.72 -6.32 2.65
CA ARG A 209 -10.97 -7.07 2.46
C ARG A 209 -11.10 -7.57 1.03
N ASN A 210 -11.09 -6.63 0.09
CA ASN A 210 -10.97 -6.92 -1.33
C ASN A 210 -10.30 -5.71 -1.99
N LYS A 211 -8.97 -5.75 -2.11
CA LYS A 211 -8.17 -4.62 -2.60
C LYS A 211 -7.35 -5.06 -3.81
N THR A 212 -7.33 -4.26 -4.87
CA THR A 212 -6.46 -4.49 -6.03
C THR A 212 -5.32 -3.48 -6.01
N LEU A 213 -4.08 -3.95 -6.17
CA LEU A 213 -2.88 -3.14 -6.26
C LEU A 213 -2.29 -3.25 -7.67
N HIS A 214 -2.00 -2.11 -8.29
CA HIS A 214 -1.33 -2.04 -9.58
C HIS A 214 0.19 -1.98 -9.36
N VAL A 215 0.92 -2.98 -9.84
CA VAL A 215 2.35 -3.14 -9.56
C VAL A 215 3.07 -3.61 -10.82
N LYS A 216 4.34 -3.23 -10.99
CA LYS A 216 5.15 -3.71 -12.12
C LYS A 216 5.85 -5.02 -11.77
N PRO A 217 6.03 -5.94 -12.74
CA PRO A 217 6.80 -7.15 -12.53
C PRO A 217 8.23 -6.82 -12.05
N GLY A 218 8.70 -7.55 -11.05
CA GLY A 218 10.05 -7.41 -10.50
C GLY A 218 10.24 -6.34 -9.42
N GLU A 219 9.22 -5.53 -9.11
CA GLU A 219 9.29 -4.58 -7.99
C GLU A 219 9.21 -5.30 -6.63
N GLU A 220 9.75 -4.66 -5.60
CA GLU A 220 9.56 -5.06 -4.21
C GLU A 220 8.23 -4.51 -3.70
N LEU A 221 7.43 -5.34 -3.01
CA LEU A 221 6.11 -4.97 -2.52
C LEU A 221 5.89 -5.46 -1.09
N LYS A 222 5.14 -4.68 -0.30
CA LYS A 222 4.68 -5.10 1.03
C LYS A 222 3.16 -5.07 1.09
N LEU A 223 2.57 -6.18 1.48
CA LEU A 223 1.13 -6.29 1.74
C LEU A 223 0.90 -6.23 3.24
N GLU A 224 -0.04 -5.40 3.66
CA GLU A 224 -0.38 -5.22 5.07
C GLU A 224 -1.73 -5.87 5.38
N CYS A 225 -1.74 -6.67 6.44
CA CYS A 225 -2.94 -7.23 7.03
C CYS A 225 -3.05 -6.86 8.50
N THR A 226 -4.12 -6.15 8.85
CA THR A 226 -4.46 -5.83 10.22
C THR A 226 -5.66 -6.65 10.63
N VAL A 227 -5.53 -7.39 11.73
CA VAL A 227 -6.57 -8.27 12.25
C VAL A 227 -6.89 -7.91 13.71
N PHE A 228 -8.16 -8.02 14.06
CA PHE A 228 -8.63 -8.04 15.44
C PHE A 228 -8.65 -9.50 15.90
N ILE A 229 -7.88 -9.83 16.93
CA ILE A 229 -7.73 -11.19 17.47
C ILE A 229 -8.83 -11.45 18.50
N GLY A 230 -8.92 -10.60 19.52
CA GLY A 230 -9.80 -10.84 20.65
C GLY A 230 -9.63 -9.82 21.78
N ILE A 231 -10.13 -10.20 22.95
CA ILE A 231 -9.96 -9.47 24.22
C ILE A 231 -9.27 -10.43 25.17
N GLY A 232 -8.26 -9.98 25.91
CA GLY A 232 -7.48 -10.82 26.81
C GLY A 232 -6.25 -11.41 26.14
N GLU A 233 -5.19 -11.65 26.92
CA GLU A 233 -3.90 -12.12 26.40
C GLU A 233 -3.95 -13.60 25.99
N GLU A 234 -4.78 -14.39 26.66
CA GLU A 234 -5.03 -15.80 26.38
C GLU A 234 -5.49 -16.05 24.94
N THR A 235 -6.17 -15.08 24.32
CA THR A 235 -6.62 -15.20 22.92
C THR A 235 -5.48 -15.23 21.91
N LYS A 236 -4.25 -14.85 22.30
CA LYS A 236 -3.06 -14.87 21.44
C LYS A 236 -2.62 -16.31 21.13
N GLU A 237 -2.63 -17.20 22.12
CA GLU A 237 -2.11 -18.56 21.99
C GLU A 237 -3.05 -19.46 21.17
N GLU A 238 -4.34 -19.17 21.20
CA GLU A 238 -5.37 -19.93 20.47
C GLU A 238 -5.63 -19.41 19.04
N THR A 239 -4.99 -18.31 18.63
CA THR A 239 -5.26 -17.66 17.34
C THR A 239 -4.11 -17.81 16.34
N ASN A 240 -4.43 -18.35 15.16
CA ASN A 240 -3.51 -18.47 14.03
C ASN A 240 -3.77 -17.37 13.00
N ILE A 241 -2.70 -16.71 12.55
CA ILE A 241 -2.71 -15.70 11.48
C ILE A 241 -1.68 -16.13 10.44
N TYR A 242 -2.08 -16.20 9.17
CA TYR A 242 -1.18 -16.62 8.10
C TYR A 242 -1.67 -16.11 6.74
N TRP A 243 -0.76 -16.16 5.76
CA TRP A 243 -1.05 -15.86 4.36
C TRP A 243 -1.16 -17.12 3.50
N MET A 244 -2.02 -17.05 2.49
CA MET A 244 -2.10 -18.03 1.40
C MET A 244 -2.13 -17.32 0.05
N ILE A 245 -1.64 -17.99 -0.99
CA ILE A 245 -1.70 -17.55 -2.37
C ILE A 245 -2.33 -18.66 -3.18
N ASN A 246 -3.49 -18.40 -3.77
CA ASN A 246 -4.21 -19.38 -4.58
C ASN A 246 -4.32 -20.76 -3.89
N ASP A 247 -4.76 -20.75 -2.63
CA ASP A 247 -4.92 -21.93 -1.76
C ASP A 247 -3.63 -22.68 -1.37
N ASN A 248 -2.45 -22.13 -1.70
CA ASN A 248 -1.16 -22.64 -1.24
C ASN A 248 -0.58 -21.76 -0.13
N PHE A 249 0.14 -22.37 0.81
CA PHE A 249 0.87 -21.62 1.84
C PHE A 249 2.12 -20.94 1.25
N ILE A 250 2.55 -19.85 1.89
CA ILE A 250 3.63 -18.99 1.38
C ILE A 250 5.01 -19.68 1.37
N GLU A 251 5.22 -20.76 2.12
CA GLU A 251 6.47 -21.53 2.15
C GLU A 251 6.81 -22.16 0.79
N ALA A 252 5.82 -22.30 -0.10
CA ALA A 252 6.05 -22.72 -1.48
C ALA A 252 6.80 -21.67 -2.32
N TYR A 253 6.88 -20.42 -1.85
CA TYR A 253 7.40 -19.27 -2.60
C TYR A 253 8.55 -18.59 -1.83
N PRO A 254 9.82 -18.80 -2.24
CA PRO A 254 10.98 -18.28 -1.51
C PRO A 254 11.10 -16.74 -1.54
N GLU A 255 10.44 -16.07 -2.48
CA GLU A 255 10.40 -14.62 -2.62
C GLU A 255 9.59 -13.92 -1.53
N LEU A 256 8.79 -14.68 -0.77
CA LEU A 256 7.86 -14.18 0.22
C LEU A 256 8.36 -14.37 1.63
N LYS A 257 8.19 -13.34 2.45
CA LYS A 257 8.52 -13.38 3.89
C LYS A 257 7.42 -12.69 4.69
N GLU A 258 6.87 -13.41 5.65
CA GLU A 258 5.91 -12.87 6.60
C GLU A 258 6.62 -12.30 7.83
N SER A 259 6.09 -11.19 8.34
CA SER A 259 6.42 -10.64 9.65
C SER A 259 5.13 -10.31 10.38
N LEU A 260 4.93 -10.90 11.56
CA LEU A 260 3.75 -10.69 12.40
C LEU A 260 4.14 -9.91 13.67
N ILE A 261 3.38 -8.87 13.97
CA ILE A 261 3.50 -8.08 15.20
C ILE A 261 2.14 -8.12 15.90
N ILE A 262 2.13 -8.42 17.20
CA ILE A 262 0.92 -8.45 18.02
C ILE A 262 0.96 -7.28 19.01
N GLU A 263 -0.12 -6.49 19.06
CA GLU A 263 -0.25 -5.32 19.91
C GLU A 263 -1.48 -5.44 20.81
N THR A 264 -1.31 -5.21 22.12
CA THR A 264 -2.42 -5.09 23.07
C THR A 264 -2.69 -3.60 23.33
N ARG A 265 -3.94 -3.16 23.17
CA ARG A 265 -4.38 -1.78 23.48
C ARG A 265 -4.93 -1.66 24.91
N GLU A 266 -5.03 -0.43 25.41
CA GLU A 266 -5.44 -0.11 26.80
C GLU A 266 -6.75 -0.74 27.27
N ASN A 267 -7.68 -1.01 26.35
CA ASN A 267 -8.95 -1.68 26.60
C ASN A 267 -8.86 -3.23 26.54
N VAL A 268 -7.66 -3.80 26.71
CA VAL A 268 -7.38 -5.25 26.65
C VAL A 268 -7.70 -5.87 25.28
N SER A 269 -7.92 -5.06 24.24
CA SER A 269 -8.12 -5.58 22.89
C SER A 269 -6.79 -5.89 22.23
N VAL A 270 -6.73 -7.05 21.57
CA VAL A 270 -5.52 -7.56 20.93
C VAL A 270 -5.67 -7.49 19.42
N PHE A 271 -4.67 -6.90 18.77
CA PHE A 271 -4.59 -6.77 17.31
C PHE A 271 -3.33 -7.44 16.79
N GLY A 272 -3.41 -7.98 15.58
CA GLY A 272 -2.28 -8.49 14.82
C GLY A 272 -2.03 -7.64 13.59
N HIS A 273 -0.76 -7.33 13.32
CA HIS A 273 -0.28 -6.65 12.14
C HIS A 273 0.68 -7.60 11.40
N SER A 274 0.16 -8.29 10.39
CA SER A 274 0.96 -9.16 9.51
C SER A 274 1.36 -8.42 8.24
N THR A 275 2.66 -8.37 7.96
CA THR A 275 3.23 -7.78 6.75
C THR A 275 3.85 -8.87 5.89
N LEU A 276 3.30 -9.09 4.70
CA LEU A 276 3.88 -9.98 3.70
C LEU A 276 4.81 -9.19 2.78
N SER A 277 6.11 -9.44 2.90
CA SER A 277 7.15 -8.82 2.09
C SER A 277 7.45 -9.69 0.87
N ILE A 278 7.25 -9.13 -0.31
CA ILE A 278 7.54 -9.72 -1.62
C ILE A 278 8.83 -9.08 -2.13
N SER A 279 9.92 -9.84 -2.09
CA SER A 279 11.23 -9.39 -2.57
C SER A 279 11.30 -9.16 -4.08
N LYS A 280 10.49 -9.89 -4.85
CA LYS A 280 10.38 -9.71 -6.29
C LYS A 280 9.01 -10.17 -6.77
N VAL A 281 8.21 -9.26 -7.32
CA VAL A 281 6.88 -9.61 -7.86
C VAL A 281 7.02 -10.44 -9.13
N LEU A 282 6.68 -11.72 -9.06
CA LEU A 282 6.71 -12.64 -10.20
C LEU A 282 5.45 -12.52 -11.07
N PRO A 283 5.52 -12.82 -12.38
CA PRO A 283 4.36 -12.80 -13.26
C PRO A 283 3.20 -13.71 -12.81
N GLU A 284 3.51 -14.82 -12.13
CA GLU A 284 2.54 -15.77 -11.58
C GLU A 284 1.73 -15.21 -10.40
N PHE A 285 2.17 -14.10 -9.80
CA PHE A 285 1.44 -13.45 -8.70
C PHE A 285 0.32 -12.52 -9.20
N PHE A 286 0.22 -12.25 -10.50
CA PHE A 286 -0.86 -11.43 -11.05
C PHE A 286 -2.13 -12.25 -11.30
N GLY A 287 -3.29 -11.66 -10.99
CA GLY A 287 -4.59 -12.32 -11.20
C GLY A 287 -4.90 -13.47 -10.24
N VAL A 288 -4.05 -13.71 -9.24
CA VAL A 288 -4.28 -14.66 -8.14
C VAL A 288 -4.55 -13.93 -6.83
N PRO A 289 -5.36 -14.51 -5.92
CA PRO A 289 -5.67 -13.89 -4.64
C PRO A 289 -4.56 -14.15 -3.62
N PHE A 290 -4.05 -13.07 -3.03
CA PHE A 290 -3.31 -13.10 -1.76
C PHE A 290 -4.31 -13.01 -0.62
N GLN A 291 -4.37 -14.05 0.20
CA GLN A 291 -5.35 -14.19 1.26
C GLN A 291 -4.66 -14.09 2.62
N CYS A 292 -5.04 -13.10 3.42
CA CYS A 292 -4.71 -13.06 4.84
C CYS A 292 -5.85 -13.71 5.63
N THR A 293 -5.54 -14.74 6.42
CA THR A 293 -6.53 -15.49 7.19
C THR A 293 -6.22 -15.40 8.67
N VAL A 294 -7.27 -15.23 9.49
CA VAL A 294 -7.20 -15.35 10.96
C VAL A 294 -8.22 -16.37 11.44
N LEU A 295 -7.80 -17.28 12.31
CA LEU A 295 -8.60 -18.39 12.81
C LEU A 295 -8.35 -18.62 14.30
N ASN A 296 -9.42 -18.81 15.07
CA ASN A 296 -9.38 -19.28 16.46
C ASN A 296 -10.50 -20.32 16.71
N PRO A 297 -10.64 -20.90 17.92
CA PRO A 297 -11.67 -21.91 18.20
C PRO A 297 -13.11 -21.45 17.93
N SER A 298 -13.39 -20.15 18.02
CA SER A 298 -14.70 -19.56 17.74
C SER A 298 -14.96 -19.31 16.24
N GLY A 299 -13.96 -19.52 15.38
CA GLY A 299 -14.05 -19.47 13.93
C GLY A 299 -12.97 -18.59 13.29
N GLY A 300 -13.14 -18.28 12.01
CA GLY A 300 -12.18 -17.48 11.25
C GLY A 300 -12.80 -16.44 10.34
N ASP A 301 -11.93 -15.58 9.83
CA ASP A 301 -12.23 -14.52 8.88
C ASP A 301 -11.04 -14.34 7.92
N MET A 302 -11.30 -13.79 6.74
CA MET A 302 -10.28 -13.64 5.70
C MET A 302 -10.40 -12.33 4.91
N GLY A 303 -9.26 -11.88 4.39
CA GLY A 303 -9.11 -10.70 3.57
C GLY A 303 -8.34 -10.98 2.30
N LEU A 304 -8.76 -10.39 1.18
CA LEU A 304 -8.18 -10.63 -0.14
C LEU A 304 -7.46 -9.40 -0.71
N VAL A 305 -6.30 -9.63 -1.31
CA VAL A 305 -5.57 -8.67 -2.13
C VAL A 305 -5.28 -9.29 -3.49
N TRP A 306 -5.47 -8.50 -4.54
CA TRP A 306 -5.17 -8.88 -5.91
C TRP A 306 -4.05 -8.00 -6.45
N LEU A 307 -3.11 -8.60 -7.18
CA LEU A 307 -2.12 -7.85 -7.94
C LEU A 307 -2.57 -7.75 -9.39
N SER A 308 -2.61 -6.54 -9.91
CA SER A 308 -2.84 -6.23 -11.31
C SER A 308 -1.58 -5.62 -11.90
N GLN A 309 -1.29 -5.93 -13.16
CA GLN A 309 -0.19 -5.30 -13.86
C GLN A 309 -0.53 -3.82 -14.11
N ASP A 310 0.42 -2.93 -13.82
CA ASP A 310 0.31 -1.50 -14.14
C ASP A 310 0.59 -1.27 -15.63
N ASP A 311 -0.46 -1.18 -16.45
CA ASP A 311 -0.35 -1.07 -17.91
C ASP A 311 -0.27 0.38 -18.39
N ASN A 312 0.69 1.12 -17.83
CA ASN A 312 1.01 2.49 -18.23
C ASN A 312 1.63 2.60 -19.65
N THR A 313 1.98 1.46 -20.26
CA THR A 313 2.57 1.41 -21.60
C THR A 313 1.55 1.79 -22.69
N ILE A 314 0.29 1.38 -22.54
CA ILE A 314 -0.78 1.70 -23.50
C ILE A 314 -1.10 3.19 -23.47
N HIS A 315 -1.21 3.80 -22.28
CA HIS A 315 -1.49 5.23 -22.15
C HIS A 315 -0.34 6.09 -22.71
N SER A 316 0.91 5.69 -22.46
CA SER A 316 2.09 6.35 -23.03
C SER A 316 2.12 6.27 -24.56
N TRP A 317 1.81 5.09 -25.13
CA TRP A 317 1.72 4.89 -26.57
C TRP A 317 0.63 5.78 -27.22
N LEU A 318 -0.55 5.86 -26.58
CA LEU A 318 -1.65 6.71 -27.07
C LEU A 318 -1.29 8.20 -27.11
N ILE A 319 -0.54 8.69 -26.11
CA ILE A 319 -0.08 10.09 -26.08
C ILE A 319 0.92 10.35 -27.22
N ILE A 320 1.86 9.42 -27.47
CA ILE A 320 2.85 9.56 -28.55
C ILE A 320 2.15 9.59 -29.93
N VAL A 321 1.18 8.69 -30.15
CA VAL A 321 0.40 8.66 -31.40
C VAL A 321 -0.40 9.95 -31.59
N SER A 322 -1.03 10.46 -30.53
CA SER A 322 -1.78 11.73 -30.56
C SER A 322 -0.88 12.93 -30.90
N LEU A 323 0.33 12.99 -30.33
CA LEU A 323 1.32 14.03 -30.64
C LEU A 323 1.83 13.93 -32.08
N LEU A 324 2.06 12.73 -32.60
CA LEU A 324 2.44 12.54 -34.01
C LEU A 324 1.34 13.00 -34.97
N ILE A 325 0.08 12.69 -34.65
CA ILE A 325 -1.07 13.12 -35.45
C ILE A 325 -1.20 14.66 -35.41
N SER A 326 -1.04 15.29 -34.25
CA SER A 326 -1.14 16.76 -34.16
C SER A 326 -0.02 17.47 -34.93
N VAL A 327 1.22 16.98 -34.85
CA VAL A 327 2.36 17.53 -35.60
C VAL A 327 2.15 17.39 -37.10
N THR A 328 1.67 16.23 -37.57
CA THR A 328 1.40 16.02 -39.00
C THR A 328 0.28 16.93 -39.51
N VAL A 329 -0.78 17.14 -38.72
CA VAL A 329 -1.87 18.07 -39.07
C VAL A 329 -1.37 19.51 -39.14
N VAL A 330 -0.61 19.97 -38.13
CA VAL A 330 -0.03 21.33 -38.15
C VAL A 330 0.91 21.51 -39.33
N GLY A 331 1.77 20.52 -39.63
CA GLY A 331 2.63 20.53 -40.80
C GLY A 331 1.85 20.64 -42.11
N ALA A 332 0.76 19.88 -42.27
CA ALA A 332 -0.11 19.95 -43.44
C ALA A 332 -0.79 21.33 -43.57
N VAL A 333 -1.29 21.90 -42.47
CA VAL A 333 -1.89 23.25 -42.46
C VAL A 333 -0.86 24.31 -42.86
N LEU A 334 0.36 24.24 -42.31
CA LEU A 334 1.44 25.15 -42.70
C LEU A 334 1.79 25.01 -44.18
N LEU A 335 1.88 23.79 -44.72
CA LEU A 335 2.10 23.55 -46.15
C LEU A 335 0.97 24.10 -47.04
N ILE A 336 -0.28 24.11 -46.56
CA ILE A 336 -1.42 24.67 -47.29
C ILE A 336 -1.39 26.19 -47.24
N VAL A 337 -1.19 26.80 -46.06
CA VAL A 337 -1.19 28.26 -45.87
C VAL A 337 -0.01 28.89 -46.60
N PHE A 338 1.20 28.35 -46.39
CA PHE A 338 2.42 28.85 -47.03
C PHE A 338 2.66 28.23 -48.39
N LYS A 339 1.68 27.54 -49.00
CA LYS A 339 1.83 26.90 -50.31
C LYS A 339 2.36 27.88 -51.35
N ILE A 340 1.86 29.11 -51.37
CA ILE A 340 2.27 30.14 -52.32
C ILE A 340 3.70 30.62 -52.00
N ASP A 341 4.01 30.91 -50.74
CA ASP A 341 5.34 31.35 -50.32
C ASP A 341 6.40 30.26 -50.52
N LEU A 342 6.05 29.00 -50.32
CA LEU A 342 6.93 27.85 -50.51
C LEU A 342 7.15 27.56 -52.00
N ILE A 343 6.14 27.74 -52.84
CA ILE A 343 6.28 27.73 -54.31
C ILE A 343 7.12 28.92 -54.80
N LEU A 344 6.93 30.11 -54.24
CA LEU A 344 7.68 31.32 -54.57
C LEU A 344 9.15 31.18 -54.14
N ALA A 345 9.42 30.66 -52.93
CA ALA A 345 10.76 30.38 -52.44
C ALA A 345 11.44 29.27 -53.26
N TYR A 346 10.72 28.21 -53.63
CA TYR A 346 11.22 27.19 -54.55
C TYR A 346 11.53 27.77 -55.94
N ARG A 347 10.69 28.66 -56.49
CA ARG A 347 11.00 29.38 -57.73
C ARG A 347 12.19 30.31 -57.58
N LEU A 348 12.38 30.96 -56.43
CA LEU A 348 13.51 31.84 -56.18
C LEU A 348 14.83 31.07 -56.08
N HIS A 349 14.80 29.89 -55.45
CA HIS A 349 16.00 29.10 -55.14
C HIS A 349 16.35 28.06 -56.22
N CYS A 350 15.35 27.43 -56.83
CA CYS A 350 15.52 26.41 -57.88
C CYS A 350 15.10 26.88 -59.29
N GLY A 351 14.50 28.07 -59.44
CA GLY A 351 14.19 28.68 -60.73
C GLY A 351 15.37 29.38 -61.39
N LYS A 352 16.59 28.87 -61.24
CA LYS A 352 17.72 29.22 -62.13
C LYS A 352 17.83 28.13 -63.17
N ASN A 353 16.94 28.17 -64.16
CA ASN A 353 17.12 27.62 -65.51
C ASN A 353 15.84 27.89 -66.32
N LYS A 354 15.61 29.16 -66.66
CA LYS A 354 14.94 29.53 -67.90
C LYS A 354 15.77 30.63 -68.56
N THR A 355 16.16 30.35 -69.78
CA THR A 355 16.88 31.20 -70.73
C THR A 355 16.21 32.57 -70.90
N PRO A 356 16.95 33.62 -71.30
CA PRO A 356 16.40 34.97 -71.43
C PRO A 356 15.34 34.96 -72.53
N GLN A 357 14.07 35.09 -72.14
CA GLN A 357 13.00 35.36 -73.07
C GLN A 357 13.05 36.86 -73.36
N GLU A 358 13.37 37.21 -74.61
CA GLU A 358 13.41 38.58 -75.12
C GLU A 358 12.27 39.42 -74.55
N GLU A 359 12.61 40.59 -74.00
CA GLU A 359 11.63 41.57 -73.52
C GLU A 359 10.74 42.00 -74.68
N ARG A 360 9.59 41.35 -74.78
CA ARG A 360 8.47 41.77 -75.63
C ARG A 360 8.11 43.22 -75.26
N PRO A 361 8.23 44.19 -76.18
CA PRO A 361 8.10 45.62 -75.89
C PRO A 361 6.69 46.01 -75.45
N TYR A 362 5.68 45.20 -75.74
CA TYR A 362 4.29 45.46 -75.37
C TYR A 362 3.77 44.46 -74.35
N ASN A 363 3.15 44.99 -73.29
CA ASN A 363 2.48 44.18 -72.28
C ASN A 363 1.15 43.64 -72.80
N ALA A 364 0.42 44.39 -73.63
CA ALA A 364 -0.79 43.91 -74.28
C ALA A 364 -1.07 44.61 -75.62
N TYR A 365 -1.63 43.86 -76.57
CA TYR A 365 -2.22 44.37 -77.80
C TYR A 365 -3.73 44.52 -77.62
N VAL A 366 -4.30 45.72 -77.78
CA VAL A 366 -5.72 45.99 -77.53
C VAL A 366 -6.46 46.22 -78.86
N LEU A 367 -7.45 45.36 -79.12
CA LEU A 367 -8.40 45.49 -80.22
C LEU A 367 -9.78 45.86 -79.67
N TYR A 368 -10.46 46.84 -80.28
CA TYR A 368 -11.86 47.13 -79.99
C TYR A 368 -12.68 47.19 -81.29
N LEU A 369 -13.90 46.68 -81.26
CA LEU A 369 -14.79 46.69 -82.42
C LEU A 369 -15.58 47.99 -82.51
N GLN A 370 -15.37 48.76 -83.58
CA GLN A 370 -16.21 49.89 -83.94
C GLN A 370 -17.47 49.39 -84.67
N CYS A 371 -18.62 49.32 -84.00
CA CYS A 371 -19.91 49.14 -84.65
C CYS A 371 -20.71 50.45 -84.59
N LYS A 372 -21.47 50.81 -85.64
CA LYS A 372 -22.56 51.80 -85.50
C LYS A 372 -23.78 51.21 -84.78
N CYS A 373 -23.55 50.70 -83.57
CA CYS A 373 -24.54 50.08 -82.70
C CYS A 373 -24.70 50.94 -81.41
N PRO A 374 -25.88 50.96 -80.75
CA PRO A 374 -25.99 51.52 -79.40
C PRO A 374 -25.05 50.76 -78.45
N GLY A 375 -24.15 51.47 -77.75
CA GLY A 375 -23.08 50.89 -76.91
C GLY A 375 -21.66 51.03 -77.48
N SER A 376 -21.49 51.48 -78.73
CA SER A 376 -20.16 51.74 -79.32
C SER A 376 -19.32 52.75 -78.54
N SER A 377 -19.95 53.77 -77.95
CA SER A 377 -19.24 54.81 -77.21
C SER A 377 -18.57 54.30 -75.94
N SER A 378 -19.06 53.21 -75.33
CA SER A 378 -18.52 52.70 -74.06
C SER A 378 -17.31 51.79 -74.25
N ALA A 379 -17.29 50.97 -75.31
CA ALA A 379 -16.13 50.16 -75.66
C ALA A 379 -14.95 51.01 -76.14
N GLU A 380 -15.25 52.05 -76.92
CA GLU A 380 -14.26 53.03 -77.38
C GLU A 380 -13.69 53.86 -76.21
N ASP A 381 -14.55 54.31 -75.28
CA ASP A 381 -14.11 55.03 -74.08
C ASP A 381 -13.27 54.15 -73.13
N LEU A 382 -13.61 52.86 -73.01
CA LEU A 382 -12.81 51.89 -72.27
C LEU A 382 -11.42 51.70 -72.91
N ALA A 383 -11.37 51.48 -74.23
CA ALA A 383 -10.14 51.22 -74.97
C ALA A 383 -9.22 52.44 -75.04
N LEU A 384 -9.75 53.63 -75.36
CA LEU A 384 -8.94 54.81 -75.66
C LEU A 384 -8.69 55.72 -74.46
N ARG A 385 -9.53 55.67 -73.41
CA ARG A 385 -9.39 56.56 -72.25
C ARG A 385 -9.09 55.81 -70.95
N ILE A 386 -9.87 54.79 -70.62
CA ILE A 386 -9.78 54.12 -69.31
C ILE A 386 -8.55 53.21 -69.24
N LEU A 387 -8.34 52.34 -70.25
CA LEU A 387 -7.20 51.41 -70.28
C LEU A 387 -5.85 52.14 -70.24
N PRO A 388 -5.58 53.13 -71.12
CA PRO A 388 -4.37 53.94 -71.06
C PRO A 388 -4.13 54.58 -69.69
N LYS A 389 -5.18 55.17 -69.10
CA LYS A 389 -5.08 55.83 -67.80
C LYS A 389 -4.74 54.86 -66.66
N MET A 390 -5.35 53.67 -66.63
CA MET A 390 -5.08 52.69 -65.57
C MET A 390 -3.75 51.97 -65.82
N LEU A 391 -3.56 51.43 -67.02
CA LEU A 391 -2.46 50.49 -67.28
C LEU A 391 -1.16 51.21 -67.67
N GLU A 392 -1.21 52.25 -68.49
CA GLU A 392 0.00 52.99 -68.90
C GLU A 392 0.43 53.98 -67.82
N GLN A 393 -0.49 54.76 -67.24
CA GLN A 393 -0.13 55.81 -66.25
C GLN A 393 0.04 55.29 -64.82
N GLN A 394 -0.86 54.45 -64.31
CA GLN A 394 -0.77 53.99 -62.90
C GLN A 394 0.09 52.73 -62.73
N HIS A 395 0.14 51.87 -63.74
CA HIS A 395 0.85 50.58 -63.66
C HIS A 395 2.07 50.47 -64.59
N HIS A 396 2.41 51.53 -65.34
CA HIS A 396 3.58 51.60 -66.23
C HIS A 396 3.69 50.46 -67.25
N LEU A 397 2.55 49.90 -67.69
CA LEU A 397 2.48 48.87 -68.71
C LEU A 397 2.39 49.52 -70.10
N LYS A 398 3.13 49.02 -71.08
CA LYS A 398 3.09 49.53 -72.46
C LYS A 398 2.00 48.78 -73.24
N LEU A 399 0.95 49.48 -73.65
CA LEU A 399 -0.11 48.92 -74.51
C LEU A 399 0.12 49.34 -75.96
N PHE A 400 -0.30 48.49 -76.88
CA PHE A 400 -0.48 48.85 -78.29
C PHE A 400 -1.98 48.81 -78.62
N ILE A 401 -2.58 49.92 -78.98
CA ILE A 401 -4.02 50.06 -79.20
C ILE A 401 -4.29 50.33 -80.68
N GLN A 402 -4.99 49.39 -81.34
CA GLN A 402 -5.31 49.50 -82.76
C GLN A 402 -6.24 50.70 -83.00
N GLY A 403 -5.91 51.55 -83.98
CA GLY A 403 -6.58 52.83 -84.27
C GLY A 403 -5.88 54.04 -83.65
N ARG A 404 -5.36 53.95 -82.41
CA ARG A 404 -4.60 55.05 -81.76
C ARG A 404 -3.14 55.02 -82.19
N ASP A 405 -2.50 53.86 -82.02
CA ASP A 405 -1.06 53.71 -82.18
C ASP A 405 -0.70 53.39 -83.65
N THR A 406 -1.64 52.85 -84.43
CA THR A 406 -1.49 52.68 -85.88
C THR A 406 -1.48 54.01 -86.65
N GLU A 407 -2.16 55.05 -86.15
CA GLU A 407 -2.19 56.36 -86.80
C GLU A 407 -1.03 57.27 -86.37
N THR A 408 -0.45 57.03 -85.19
CA THR A 408 0.65 57.84 -84.63
C THR A 408 2.04 57.25 -84.88
N GLU A 409 2.18 55.93 -85.06
CA GLU A 409 3.45 55.30 -85.43
C GLU A 409 3.58 55.16 -86.96
N VAL A 410 4.29 56.11 -87.59
CA VAL A 410 4.71 56.05 -88.99
C VAL A 410 5.65 54.86 -89.19
N GLY A 411 5.13 53.69 -89.56
CA GLY A 411 5.96 52.52 -89.89
C GLY A 411 5.39 51.14 -89.57
N VAL A 412 4.19 51.00 -89.00
CA VAL A 412 3.61 49.68 -88.72
C VAL A 412 3.05 49.07 -90.01
N THR A 413 3.89 48.33 -90.75
CA THR A 413 3.49 47.67 -92.01
C THR A 413 3.07 46.21 -91.84
N ASN A 414 3.23 45.62 -90.65
CA ASN A 414 2.80 44.25 -90.38
C ASN A 414 2.21 44.09 -88.97
N ILE A 415 0.88 43.90 -88.88
CA ILE A 415 0.13 43.74 -87.61
C ILE A 415 0.59 42.48 -86.86
N SER A 416 0.98 41.43 -87.59
CA SER A 416 1.52 40.17 -87.07
C SER A 416 2.76 40.36 -86.19
N ASP A 417 3.63 41.32 -86.53
CA ASP A 417 4.87 41.55 -85.78
C ASP A 417 4.57 42.15 -84.41
N VAL A 418 3.65 43.10 -84.33
CA VAL A 418 3.24 43.72 -83.07
C VAL A 418 2.47 42.73 -82.17
N LEU A 419 1.67 41.84 -82.77
CA LEU A 419 1.02 40.74 -82.07
C LEU A 419 2.06 39.80 -81.44
N SER A 420 3.08 39.38 -82.21
CA SER A 420 4.16 38.52 -81.71
C SER A 420 5.00 39.18 -80.59
N GLN A 421 5.07 40.51 -80.59
CA GLN A 421 5.77 41.34 -79.62
C GLN A 421 4.94 41.68 -78.38
N SER A 422 3.70 41.19 -78.29
CA SER A 422 2.81 41.43 -77.16
C SER A 422 2.72 40.21 -76.24
N LYS A 423 2.58 40.42 -74.92
CA LYS A 423 2.44 39.31 -73.96
C LYS A 423 1.03 38.72 -73.90
N VAL A 424 0.01 39.52 -74.23
CA VAL A 424 -1.41 39.12 -74.30
C VAL A 424 -2.14 39.97 -75.34
N VAL A 425 -3.18 39.44 -75.98
CA VAL A 425 -4.10 40.19 -76.85
C VAL A 425 -5.40 40.43 -76.09
N VAL A 426 -5.90 41.66 -76.04
CA VAL A 426 -7.14 42.05 -75.36
C VAL A 426 -8.17 42.46 -76.41
N LEU A 427 -9.26 41.71 -76.53
CA LEU A 427 -10.35 41.97 -77.46
C LEU A 427 -11.55 42.55 -76.71
N ILE A 428 -11.89 43.82 -76.98
CA ILE A 428 -12.99 44.56 -76.33
C ILE A 428 -14.23 44.54 -77.24
N LEU A 429 -15.32 43.98 -76.71
CA LEU A 429 -16.61 43.89 -77.39
C LEU A 429 -17.63 44.88 -76.78
N PRO A 430 -18.42 45.60 -77.61
CA PRO A 430 -19.50 46.44 -77.12
C PRO A 430 -20.57 45.62 -76.40
N GLY A 431 -21.08 46.14 -75.28
CA GLY A 431 -22.19 45.56 -74.54
C GLY A 431 -23.54 45.99 -75.13
N ASN A 432 -24.44 45.04 -75.38
CA ASN A 432 -25.83 45.33 -75.76
C ASN A 432 -26.69 45.37 -74.48
N ASP A 433 -27.21 46.54 -74.15
CA ASP A 433 -28.22 46.70 -73.10
C ASP A 433 -29.60 46.40 -73.69
N GLY A 434 -30.02 45.12 -73.68
CA GLY A 434 -31.37 44.72 -74.07
C GLY A 434 -31.49 43.29 -74.59
N GLU A 435 -32.18 42.46 -73.79
CA GLU A 435 -32.83 41.16 -74.06
C GLU A 435 -32.10 40.04 -74.83
N GLU A 436 -32.03 38.87 -74.19
CA GLU A 436 -31.87 37.56 -74.82
C GLU A 436 -33.02 37.31 -75.80
N ASN A 437 -32.73 37.35 -77.11
CA ASN A 437 -33.41 36.54 -78.12
C ASN A 437 -32.49 36.34 -79.32
N LEU A 438 -32.32 35.08 -79.73
CA LEU A 438 -31.54 34.66 -80.88
C LEU A 438 -32.30 34.93 -82.21
N ILE A 439 -31.50 35.09 -83.28
CA ILE A 439 -31.77 34.87 -84.74
C ILE A 439 -32.43 36.06 -85.51
N PRO A 440 -32.09 36.38 -86.80
CA PRO A 440 -31.11 35.82 -87.76
C PRO A 440 -30.09 36.82 -88.36
N LEU A 441 -29.03 36.26 -88.96
CA LEU A 441 -28.27 36.88 -90.05
C LEU A 441 -29.18 37.13 -91.27
N ASN A 442 -29.51 38.38 -91.61
CA ASN A 442 -29.36 38.94 -92.96
C ASN A 442 -29.73 40.44 -93.07
N GLN A 443 -29.08 41.10 -94.03
CA GLN A 443 -29.44 42.37 -94.70
C GLN A 443 -29.12 43.69 -94.00
N GLY A 444 -27.84 44.07 -94.14
CA GLY A 444 -27.51 45.26 -94.91
C GLY A 444 -27.52 46.60 -94.19
N GLN A 445 -26.47 46.87 -93.40
CA GLN A 445 -25.76 48.16 -93.44
C GLN A 445 -24.48 48.12 -92.61
N ASN A 446 -23.37 48.53 -93.25
CA ASN A 446 -22.00 48.67 -92.73
C ASN A 446 -21.23 47.35 -92.50
N ARG A 447 -20.86 46.71 -93.60
CA ARG A 447 -19.66 45.86 -93.68
C ARG A 447 -18.44 46.70 -93.29
N LEU A 448 -17.94 46.55 -92.07
CA LEU A 448 -16.50 46.39 -91.89
C LEU A 448 -16.21 45.01 -92.50
N GLU A 449 -15.35 44.93 -93.52
CA GLU A 449 -15.23 43.74 -94.36
C GLU A 449 -15.03 42.45 -93.53
N GLU A 450 -15.93 41.47 -93.65
CA GLU A 450 -15.78 40.13 -93.03
C GLU A 450 -14.42 39.47 -93.32
N SER A 451 -13.79 39.84 -94.44
CA SER A 451 -12.44 39.41 -94.82
C SER A 451 -11.32 39.96 -93.92
N GLN A 452 -11.43 41.20 -93.44
CA GLN A 452 -10.41 41.80 -92.57
C GLN A 452 -10.47 41.25 -91.14
N LEU A 453 -11.69 41.00 -90.64
CA LEU A 453 -11.88 40.43 -89.31
C LEU A 453 -11.44 38.96 -89.26
N ALA A 454 -11.75 38.17 -90.30
CA ALA A 454 -11.30 36.79 -90.43
C ALA A 454 -9.76 36.68 -90.54
N GLY A 455 -9.11 37.60 -91.26
CA GLY A 455 -7.65 37.70 -91.33
C GLY A 455 -7.02 37.98 -89.96
N LEU A 456 -7.57 38.93 -89.21
CA LEU A 456 -7.05 39.29 -87.88
C LEU A 456 -7.20 38.15 -86.86
N PHE A 457 -8.31 37.42 -86.87
CA PHE A 457 -8.48 36.25 -86.00
C PHE A 457 -7.52 35.12 -86.38
N SER A 458 -7.25 34.91 -87.67
CA SER A 458 -6.22 33.97 -88.13
C SER A 458 -4.84 34.38 -87.60
N ASP A 459 -4.50 35.66 -87.68
CA ASP A 459 -3.22 36.19 -87.20
C ASP A 459 -3.04 36.00 -85.68
N ILE A 460 -4.08 36.30 -84.88
CA ILE A 460 -4.08 36.07 -83.42
C ILE A 460 -3.85 34.59 -83.12
N THR A 461 -4.59 33.69 -83.78
CA THR A 461 -4.49 32.24 -83.56
C THR A 461 -3.12 31.69 -83.93
N SER A 462 -2.50 32.23 -85.00
CA SER A 462 -1.16 31.84 -85.45
C SER A 462 -0.02 32.35 -84.54
N SER A 463 -0.24 33.45 -83.83
CA SER A 463 0.80 34.09 -82.99
C SER A 463 1.10 33.34 -81.69
N GLY A 464 0.18 32.47 -81.23
CA GLY A 464 0.29 31.73 -79.98
C GLY A 464 0.23 32.59 -78.71
N VAL A 465 -0.18 33.86 -78.83
CA VAL A 465 -0.32 34.79 -77.71
C VAL A 465 -1.67 34.59 -77.04
N PRO A 466 -1.76 34.53 -75.69
CA PRO A 466 -3.02 34.36 -75.00
C PRO A 466 -4.01 35.50 -75.32
N LEU A 467 -5.28 35.17 -75.51
CA LEU A 467 -6.36 36.10 -75.86
C LEU A 467 -7.28 36.33 -74.65
N LEU A 468 -7.40 37.59 -74.22
CA LEU A 468 -8.33 38.03 -73.18
C LEU A 468 -9.55 38.70 -73.84
N LEU A 469 -10.73 38.09 -73.69
CA LEU A 469 -11.98 38.68 -74.15
C LEU A 469 -12.57 39.59 -73.06
N VAL A 470 -12.89 40.85 -73.40
CA VAL A 470 -13.50 41.81 -72.48
C VAL A 470 -14.82 42.29 -73.07
N LYS A 471 -15.93 41.95 -72.42
CA LYS A 471 -17.27 42.46 -72.80
C LYS A 471 -17.64 43.61 -71.87
N VAL A 472 -17.95 44.77 -72.45
CA VAL A 472 -18.42 45.92 -71.67
C VAL A 472 -19.79 45.59 -71.08
N GLY A 473 -19.96 45.73 -69.76
CA GLY A 473 -21.20 45.39 -69.04
C GLY A 473 -21.22 44.01 -68.33
N LYS A 474 -20.33 43.07 -68.67
CA LYS A 474 -20.05 41.83 -67.90
C LYS A 474 -18.61 41.40 -68.15
N MET A 475 -17.75 41.37 -67.13
CA MET A 475 -16.38 40.86 -67.28
C MET A 475 -16.43 39.31 -67.30
N LEU A 476 -16.19 38.72 -68.47
CA LEU A 476 -16.07 37.28 -68.67
C LEU A 476 -14.60 36.99 -68.98
N ILE A 477 -13.89 36.35 -68.05
CA ILE A 477 -12.52 35.86 -68.30
C ILE A 477 -12.67 34.46 -68.90
N ILE A 478 -12.36 34.33 -70.18
CA ILE A 478 -12.14 33.03 -70.83
C ILE A 478 -10.63 32.82 -70.81
N LEU A 479 -10.18 31.79 -70.06
CA LEU A 479 -8.77 31.40 -69.94
C LEU A 479 -8.31 30.62 -71.17
#